data_AF-A0A8T7BTX2-F1
#
_entry.id   AF-A0A8T7BTX2-F1
#
_cell.length_a   1.000
_cell.length_b   1.000
_cell.length_c   1.000
_cell.angle_alpha   90.00
_cell.angle_beta   90.00
_cell.angle_gamma   90.00
#
_symmetry.space_group_name_H-M   'P 1'
#
loop_
_entity.id
_entity.type
_entity.pdbx_description
1 polymer ?
#
loop_
_entity_poly.entity_id
_entity_poly.type
_entity_poly.pdbx_seq_one_letter_code
_entity_poly.pdbx_strand_id
1 'polypeptide(L)'
;MTNYDVFNGDADGICALQQLRLQYPKEAELITGLKRDISLLKKVHAQLDDEVTVLDISLDKNRDELVKLLGAGAKIFYADHHFPGELPEHENLELYIDPSADTCTSLIVNNVLDGSQARWAVVGAFGDNFDAAAIALGESIGLNRKELADYQQLGICLNYNGYGFELEDLAFHPAELFRLVNPYQNPQDFIKNEPGYQALLTQYHSDMALSQSAVAESQTDTTAMYLLP
;
A
#
# COMPACT_ATOMS: atom_id res chain seq x y z
N MET A 1 -1.34 25.79 -4.67
CA MET A 1 -0.57 24.55 -4.75
C MET A 1 -0.96 23.70 -3.56
N THR A 2 -1.94 22.85 -3.80
CA THR A 2 -2.36 21.75 -2.94
C THR A 2 -1.58 20.51 -3.35
N ASN A 3 -1.28 19.65 -2.39
CA ASN A 3 -0.69 18.35 -2.67
C ASN A 3 -1.71 17.27 -2.37
N TYR A 4 -1.79 16.27 -3.24
CA TYR A 4 -2.64 15.11 -3.08
C TYR A 4 -1.76 13.87 -3.02
N ASP A 5 -2.00 13.02 -2.02
CA ASP A 5 -1.42 11.69 -1.95
C ASP A 5 -2.55 10.68 -2.15
N VAL A 6 -2.56 10.04 -3.32
CA VAL A 6 -3.56 9.10 -3.78
C VAL A 6 -2.96 7.71 -3.78
N PHE A 7 -3.43 6.81 -2.91
CA PHE A 7 -2.79 5.51 -2.72
C PHE A 7 -3.78 4.43 -2.31
N ASN A 8 -3.50 3.19 -2.69
CA ASN A 8 -4.21 2.03 -2.18
C ASN A 8 -4.08 1.93 -0.65
N GLY A 9 -5.15 1.53 0.05
CA GLY A 9 -5.15 1.47 1.51
C GLY A 9 -4.55 0.20 2.10
N ASP A 10 -3.89 -0.62 1.29
CA ASP A 10 -3.19 -1.82 1.74
C ASP A 10 -1.72 -1.53 2.12
N ALA A 11 -0.95 -2.59 2.35
CA ALA A 11 0.45 -2.46 2.73
C ALA A 11 1.31 -1.80 1.65
N ASP A 12 1.05 -2.07 0.38
CA ASP A 12 1.94 -1.63 -0.70
C ASP A 12 1.78 -0.13 -0.94
N GLY A 13 0.55 0.36 -1.07
CA GLY A 13 0.25 1.79 -1.18
C GLY A 13 0.75 2.58 0.04
N ILE A 14 0.49 2.10 1.26
CA ILE A 14 0.94 2.77 2.50
C ILE A 14 2.47 2.83 2.59
N CYS A 15 3.16 1.71 2.34
CA CYS A 15 4.61 1.65 2.47
C CYS A 15 5.32 2.43 1.35
N ALA A 16 4.78 2.43 0.13
CA ALA A 16 5.27 3.28 -0.96
C ALA A 16 5.17 4.77 -0.59
N LEU A 17 4.02 5.20 -0.06
CA LEU A 17 3.86 6.58 0.36
C LEU A 17 4.80 6.95 1.52
N GLN A 18 4.96 6.04 2.48
CA GLN A 18 5.83 6.25 3.63
C GLN A 18 7.28 6.50 3.22
N GLN A 19 7.78 5.72 2.26
CA GLN A 19 9.11 5.95 1.70
C GLN A 19 9.25 7.36 1.11
N LEU A 20 8.29 7.79 0.29
CA LEU A 20 8.31 9.12 -0.32
C LEU A 20 8.22 10.24 0.72
N ARG A 21 7.42 10.09 1.78
CA ARG A 21 7.22 11.14 2.79
C ARG A 21 8.34 11.21 3.82
N LEU A 22 9.08 10.12 4.05
CA LEU A 22 10.35 10.17 4.79
C LEU A 22 11.45 10.90 4.01
N GLN A 23 11.53 10.70 2.69
CA GLN A 23 12.54 11.34 1.86
C GLN A 23 12.18 12.79 1.50
N TYR A 24 10.90 13.03 1.21
CA TYR A 24 10.33 14.32 0.82
C TYR A 24 9.09 14.62 1.68
N PRO A 25 9.30 15.10 2.92
CA PRO A 25 8.21 15.47 3.82
C PRO A 25 7.29 16.51 3.18
N LYS A 26 5.98 16.26 3.23
CA LYS A 26 4.98 17.10 2.58
C LYS A 26 3.65 16.95 3.30
N GLU A 27 2.95 18.07 3.46
CA GLU A 27 1.53 18.08 3.84
C GLU A 27 0.69 17.87 2.58
N ALA A 28 -0.18 16.86 2.60
CA ALA A 28 -1.02 16.48 1.47
C ALA A 28 -2.40 16.02 1.94
N GLU A 29 -3.39 16.20 1.08
CA GLU A 29 -4.69 15.58 1.22
C GLU A 29 -4.58 14.08 0.88
N LEU A 30 -4.90 13.23 1.85
CA LEU A 30 -4.83 11.78 1.70
C LEU A 30 -6.12 11.26 1.04
N ILE A 31 -6.00 10.68 -0.14
CA ILE A 31 -7.09 10.06 -0.88
C ILE A 31 -6.80 8.57 -0.99
N THR A 32 -7.52 7.78 -0.18
CA THR A 32 -7.32 6.34 -0.08
C THR A 32 -8.64 5.64 0.27
N GLY A 33 -8.65 4.32 0.31
CA GLY A 33 -9.83 3.50 0.56
C GLY A 33 -9.46 2.03 0.74
N LEU A 34 -10.48 1.16 0.79
CA LEU A 34 -10.30 -0.30 0.82
C LEU A 34 -9.40 -0.78 -0.33
N LYS A 35 -8.78 -1.96 -0.20
CA LYS A 35 -7.93 -2.53 -1.26
C LYS A 35 -8.61 -2.63 -2.62
N ARG A 36 -9.93 -2.85 -2.62
CA ARG A 36 -10.76 -2.94 -3.83
C ARG A 36 -11.18 -1.60 -4.43
N ASP A 37 -11.01 -0.48 -3.72
CA ASP A 37 -11.32 0.85 -4.24
C ASP A 37 -10.16 1.36 -5.09
N ILE A 38 -10.12 0.88 -6.34
CA ILE A 38 -9.00 1.12 -7.27
C ILE A 38 -9.22 2.32 -8.21
N SER A 39 -10.31 3.08 -8.06
CA SER A 39 -10.64 4.24 -8.92
C SER A 39 -10.62 5.53 -8.12
N LEU A 40 -9.49 5.84 -7.51
CA LEU A 40 -9.35 6.92 -6.52
C LEU A 40 -9.14 8.30 -7.15
N LEU A 41 -8.58 8.41 -8.36
CA LEU A 41 -8.32 9.72 -8.99
C LEU A 41 -9.59 10.56 -9.22
N LYS A 42 -10.77 9.92 -9.29
CA LYS A 42 -12.05 10.62 -9.42
C LYS A 42 -12.38 11.52 -8.23
N LYS A 43 -11.71 11.30 -7.08
CA LYS A 43 -11.88 12.09 -5.84
C LYS A 43 -10.93 13.30 -5.81
N VAL A 44 -10.02 13.43 -6.76
CA VAL A 44 -9.03 14.52 -6.83
C VAL A 44 -9.61 15.72 -7.58
N HIS A 45 -9.45 16.91 -7.00
CA HIS A 45 -9.88 18.17 -7.59
C HIS A 45 -8.72 19.15 -7.76
N ALA A 46 -7.67 18.71 -8.45
CA ALA A 46 -6.45 19.49 -8.66
C ALA A 46 -6.62 20.60 -9.70
N GLN A 47 -5.84 21.67 -9.54
CA GLN A 47 -5.74 22.81 -10.46
C GLN A 47 -4.30 22.98 -10.96
N LEU A 48 -4.06 24.05 -11.73
CA LEU A 48 -2.74 24.39 -12.24
C LEU A 48 -1.70 24.42 -11.12
N ASP A 49 -0.57 23.76 -11.36
CA ASP A 49 0.57 23.62 -10.45
C ASP A 49 0.33 22.83 -9.16
N ASP A 50 -0.86 22.28 -8.92
CA ASP A 50 -1.06 21.32 -7.82
C ASP A 50 -0.28 20.02 -8.10
N GLU A 51 0.19 19.35 -7.05
CA GLU A 51 0.97 18.12 -7.15
C GLU A 51 0.12 16.91 -6.73
N VAL A 52 0.13 15.85 -7.52
CA VAL A 52 -0.59 14.61 -7.25
C VAL A 52 0.41 13.45 -7.26
N THR A 53 0.55 12.77 -6.12
CA THR A 53 1.29 11.52 -6.01
C THR A 53 0.29 10.37 -6.09
N VAL A 54 0.48 9.46 -7.04
CA VAL A 54 -0.42 8.32 -7.28
C VAL A 54 0.34 7.02 -7.12
N LEU A 55 -0.14 6.15 -6.24
CA LEU A 55 0.57 4.94 -5.84
C LEU A 55 -0.38 3.75 -5.81
N ASP A 56 0.07 2.64 -6.38
CA ASP A 56 -0.54 1.31 -6.21
C ASP A 56 -2.02 1.21 -6.62
N ILE A 57 -2.40 1.99 -7.63
CA ILE A 57 -3.69 1.87 -8.29
C ILE A 57 -3.46 1.83 -9.79
N SER A 58 -4.21 0.97 -10.48
CA SER A 58 -4.02 0.77 -11.92
C SER A 58 -4.21 2.06 -12.72
N LEU A 59 -3.21 2.39 -13.55
CA LEU A 59 -3.29 3.48 -14.51
C LEU A 59 -4.46 3.29 -15.48
N ASP A 60 -4.67 2.07 -15.97
CA ASP A 60 -5.78 1.76 -16.88
C ASP A 60 -7.14 2.13 -16.28
N LYS A 61 -7.34 1.83 -14.99
CA LYS A 61 -8.58 2.14 -14.27
C LYS A 61 -8.79 3.61 -13.95
N ASN A 62 -7.72 4.40 -13.95
CA ASN A 62 -7.75 5.82 -13.59
C ASN A 62 -7.39 6.75 -14.76
N ARG A 63 -7.33 6.22 -15.99
CA ARG A 63 -6.84 6.92 -17.18
C ARG A 63 -7.59 8.21 -17.48
N ASP A 64 -8.92 8.15 -17.48
CA ASP A 64 -9.74 9.31 -17.85
C ASP A 64 -9.54 10.45 -16.86
N GLU A 65 -9.48 10.14 -15.56
CA GLU A 65 -9.19 11.09 -14.50
C GLU A 65 -7.76 11.62 -14.58
N LEU A 66 -6.78 10.75 -14.85
CA LEU A 66 -5.38 11.15 -15.05
C LEU A 66 -5.25 12.20 -16.17
N VAL A 67 -5.87 11.94 -17.33
CA VAL A 67 -5.85 12.88 -18.47
C VAL A 67 -6.54 14.21 -18.12
N LYS A 68 -7.66 14.18 -17.38
CA LYS A 68 -8.32 15.41 -16.92
C LYS A 68 -7.43 16.24 -15.99
N LEU A 69 -6.75 15.60 -15.04
CA LEU A 69 -5.86 16.28 -14.09
C LEU A 69 -4.64 16.89 -14.80
N LEU A 70 -4.04 16.17 -15.75
CA LEU A 70 -2.95 16.70 -16.58
C LEU A 70 -3.41 17.90 -17.42
N GLY A 71 -4.61 17.82 -18.02
CA GLY A 71 -5.21 18.91 -18.78
C GLY A 71 -5.55 20.15 -17.93
N ALA A 72 -5.73 19.99 -16.61
CA ALA A 72 -5.87 21.10 -15.67
C ALA A 72 -4.53 21.74 -15.27
N GLY A 73 -3.40 21.16 -15.71
CA GLY A 73 -2.05 21.64 -15.40
C GLY A 73 -1.47 21.11 -14.08
N ALA A 74 -2.04 20.04 -13.52
CA ALA A 74 -1.47 19.37 -12.35
C ALA A 74 -0.16 18.64 -12.71
N LYS A 75 0.75 18.54 -11.73
CA LYS A 75 2.00 17.77 -11.82
C LYS A 75 1.79 16.43 -11.14
N ILE A 76 2.06 15.34 -11.85
CA ILE A 76 1.66 14.01 -11.40
C ILE A 76 2.88 13.09 -11.37
N PHE A 77 3.15 12.53 -10.20
CA PHE A 77 4.02 11.39 -10.00
C PHE A 77 3.14 10.14 -9.91
N TYR A 78 3.42 9.12 -10.71
CA TYR A 78 2.65 7.88 -10.72
C TYR A 78 3.58 6.68 -10.64
N ALA A 79 3.48 5.87 -9.58
CA ALA A 79 4.17 4.59 -9.48
C ALA A 79 3.17 3.46 -9.25
N ASP A 80 3.24 2.42 -10.07
CA ASP A 80 2.30 1.29 -10.04
C ASP A 80 2.85 0.07 -10.76
N HIS A 81 2.42 -1.12 -10.33
CA HIS A 81 2.80 -2.41 -10.91
C HIS A 81 1.64 -3.15 -11.58
N HIS A 82 0.42 -2.59 -11.57
CA HIS A 82 -0.71 -3.21 -12.26
C HIS A 82 -0.62 -3.04 -13.78
N PHE A 83 -1.43 -3.80 -14.52
CA PHE A 83 -1.56 -3.61 -15.96
C PHE A 83 -1.94 -2.15 -16.29
N PRO A 84 -1.14 -1.42 -17.09
CA PRO A 84 -1.34 0.01 -17.28
C PRO A 84 -2.14 0.36 -18.54
N GLY A 85 -2.36 -0.58 -19.45
CA GLY A 85 -2.82 -0.27 -20.80
C GLY A 85 -1.79 0.56 -21.58
N GLU A 86 -2.25 1.48 -22.42
CA GLU A 86 -1.35 2.41 -23.14
C GLU A 86 -0.79 3.47 -22.18
N LEU A 87 0.50 3.80 -22.26
CA LEU A 87 1.07 4.81 -21.39
C LEU A 87 0.91 6.22 -22.01
N PRO A 88 0.27 7.18 -21.32
CA PRO A 88 0.20 8.54 -21.82
C PRO A 88 1.55 9.25 -21.68
N GLU A 89 1.86 10.14 -22.61
CA GLU A 89 3.01 11.05 -22.53
C GLU A 89 2.52 12.46 -22.22
N HIS A 90 3.14 13.12 -21.24
CA HIS A 90 2.83 14.50 -20.89
C HIS A 90 4.01 15.13 -20.12
N GLU A 91 4.28 16.43 -20.31
CA GLU A 91 5.42 17.10 -19.66
C GLU A 91 5.30 17.19 -18.14
N ASN A 92 4.06 17.23 -17.63
CA ASN A 92 3.77 17.25 -16.19
C ASN A 92 3.56 15.84 -15.59
N LEU A 93 3.92 14.78 -16.31
CA LEU A 93 3.71 13.40 -15.87
C LEU A 93 5.04 12.66 -15.72
N GLU A 94 5.30 12.21 -14.50
CA GLU A 94 6.40 11.33 -14.16
C GLU A 94 5.83 9.92 -13.90
N LEU A 95 6.18 8.95 -14.76
CA LEU A 95 5.66 7.58 -14.70
C LEU A 95 6.74 6.57 -14.32
N TYR A 96 6.44 5.75 -13.32
CA TYR A 96 7.21 4.59 -12.90
C TYR A 96 6.32 3.35 -12.89
N ILE A 97 6.18 2.72 -14.05
CA ILE A 97 5.31 1.56 -14.24
C ILE A 97 6.14 0.32 -14.53
N ASP A 98 5.96 -0.72 -13.73
CA ASP A 98 6.59 -2.03 -13.95
C ASP A 98 5.58 -3.16 -13.70
N PRO A 99 4.98 -3.74 -14.75
CA PRO A 99 3.98 -4.79 -14.62
C PRO A 99 4.58 -6.20 -14.43
N SER A 100 5.87 -6.29 -14.13
CA SER A 100 6.54 -7.58 -13.93
C SER A 100 5.99 -8.32 -12.72
N ALA A 101 5.88 -9.64 -12.82
CA ALA A 101 5.24 -10.48 -11.80
C ALA A 101 6.08 -10.66 -10.52
N ASP A 102 7.24 -10.01 -10.42
CA ASP A 102 8.21 -10.11 -9.33
C ASP A 102 8.48 -8.77 -8.62
N THR A 103 7.66 -7.74 -8.86
CA THR A 103 7.75 -6.43 -8.20
C THR A 103 6.39 -5.92 -7.69
N CYS A 104 6.45 -4.98 -6.75
CA CYS A 104 5.32 -4.21 -6.25
C CYS A 104 5.66 -2.71 -6.23
N THR A 105 4.67 -1.85 -5.96
CA THR A 105 4.82 -0.39 -5.92
C THR A 105 5.88 0.06 -4.91
N SER A 106 5.95 -0.59 -3.74
CA SER A 106 6.96 -0.30 -2.72
C SER A 106 8.38 -0.55 -3.19
N LEU A 107 8.61 -1.58 -4.02
CA LEU A 107 9.92 -1.87 -4.61
C LEU A 107 10.25 -0.90 -5.76
N ILE A 108 9.25 -0.51 -6.55
CA ILE A 108 9.39 0.55 -7.56
C ILE A 108 9.84 1.85 -6.91
N VAL A 109 9.12 2.30 -5.86
CA VAL A 109 9.47 3.53 -5.12
C VAL A 109 10.85 3.41 -4.47
N ASN A 110 11.20 2.25 -3.92
CA ASN A 110 12.53 2.03 -3.37
C ASN A 110 13.65 2.27 -4.40
N ASN A 111 13.44 1.83 -5.64
CA ASN A 111 14.39 2.05 -6.73
C ASN A 111 14.45 3.53 -7.13
N VAL A 112 13.31 4.22 -7.18
CA VAL A 112 13.25 5.67 -7.44
C VAL A 112 14.04 6.47 -6.38
N LEU A 113 14.03 5.99 -5.14
CA LEU A 113 14.69 6.63 -3.99
C LEU A 113 16.11 6.12 -3.72
N ASP A 114 16.71 5.37 -4.66
CA ASP A 114 18.05 4.78 -4.54
C ASP A 114 18.26 3.97 -3.22
N GLY A 115 17.21 3.30 -2.75
CA GLY A 115 17.25 2.47 -1.54
C GLY A 115 17.27 3.23 -0.21
N SER A 116 17.11 4.56 -0.22
CA SER A 116 17.23 5.40 0.99
C SER A 116 16.25 5.05 2.11
N GLN A 117 15.09 4.47 1.78
CA GLN A 117 14.03 4.07 2.71
C GLN A 117 13.69 2.57 2.64
N ALA A 118 14.65 1.72 2.24
CA ALA A 118 14.44 0.31 1.91
C ALA A 118 13.77 -0.56 2.99
N ARG A 119 13.85 -0.19 4.28
CA ARG A 119 13.17 -0.95 5.34
C ARG A 119 11.65 -0.92 5.18
N TRP A 120 11.07 0.21 4.78
CA TRP A 120 9.64 0.30 4.49
C TRP A 120 9.29 -0.41 3.18
N ALA A 121 10.20 -0.42 2.19
CA ALA A 121 10.02 -1.20 0.98
C ALA A 121 9.90 -2.71 1.25
N VAL A 122 10.73 -3.24 2.15
CA VAL A 122 10.67 -4.65 2.59
C VAL A 122 9.32 -4.97 3.22
N VAL A 123 8.79 -4.08 4.08
CA VAL A 123 7.47 -4.27 4.70
C VAL A 123 6.36 -4.29 3.65
N GLY A 124 6.36 -3.35 2.71
CA GLY A 124 5.38 -3.29 1.62
C GLY A 124 5.43 -4.53 0.74
N ALA A 125 6.64 -4.97 0.35
CA ALA A 125 6.83 -6.18 -0.45
C ALA A 125 6.33 -7.45 0.26
N PHE A 126 6.58 -7.61 1.56
CA PHE A 126 5.97 -8.71 2.31
C PHE A 126 4.45 -8.60 2.36
N GLY A 127 3.92 -7.40 2.56
CA GLY A 127 2.48 -7.16 2.60
C GLY A 127 1.79 -7.57 1.31
N ASP A 128 2.40 -7.30 0.16
CA ASP A 128 1.85 -7.66 -1.16
C ASP A 128 2.26 -9.08 -1.63
N ASN A 129 2.75 -9.92 -0.71
CA ASN A 129 3.15 -11.32 -0.93
C ASN A 129 4.38 -11.54 -1.84
N PHE A 130 5.27 -10.55 -1.95
CA PHE A 130 6.56 -10.67 -2.65
C PHE A 130 7.70 -11.12 -1.71
N ASP A 131 7.47 -12.21 -0.96
CA ASP A 131 8.37 -12.72 0.07
C ASP A 131 9.82 -12.86 -0.39
N ALA A 132 10.05 -13.43 -1.58
CA ALA A 132 11.41 -13.65 -2.09
C ALA A 132 12.15 -12.32 -2.34
N ALA A 133 11.48 -11.33 -2.90
CA ALA A 133 12.06 -10.00 -3.15
C ALA A 133 12.27 -9.24 -1.84
N ALA A 134 11.32 -9.32 -0.91
CA ALA A 134 11.42 -8.72 0.41
C ALA A 134 12.60 -9.27 1.21
N ILE A 135 12.79 -10.60 1.21
CA ILE A 135 13.93 -11.27 1.85
C ILE A 135 15.24 -10.81 1.21
N ALA A 136 15.34 -10.85 -0.12
CA ALA A 136 16.55 -10.45 -0.83
C ALA A 136 16.96 -9.00 -0.54
N LEU A 137 16.00 -8.06 -0.60
CA LEU A 137 16.22 -6.66 -0.28
C LEU A 137 16.62 -6.49 1.19
N GLY A 138 15.90 -7.14 2.10
CA GLY A 138 16.16 -7.07 3.53
C GLY A 138 17.56 -7.59 3.91
N GLU A 139 17.97 -8.71 3.34
CA GLU A 139 19.33 -9.26 3.52
C GLU A 139 20.39 -8.30 2.96
N SER A 140 20.15 -7.66 1.80
CA SER A 140 21.09 -6.72 1.19
C SER A 140 21.35 -5.47 2.04
N ILE A 141 20.36 -5.04 2.83
CA ILE A 141 20.48 -3.90 3.76
C ILE A 141 20.84 -4.33 5.19
N GLY A 142 21.17 -5.61 5.39
CA GLY A 142 21.69 -6.16 6.64
C GLY A 142 20.64 -6.48 7.69
N LEU A 143 19.36 -6.70 7.32
CA LEU A 143 18.34 -7.16 8.25
C LEU A 143 18.64 -8.60 8.69
N ASN A 144 18.48 -8.84 9.99
CA ASN A 144 18.57 -10.19 10.52
C ASN A 144 17.23 -10.94 10.42
N ARG A 145 17.24 -12.26 10.67
CA ARG A 145 16.05 -13.12 10.56
C ARG A 145 14.88 -12.66 11.44
N LYS A 146 15.15 -12.12 12.63
CA LYS A 146 14.11 -11.62 13.52
C LYS A 146 13.47 -10.36 12.93
N GLU A 147 14.28 -9.45 12.40
CA GLU A 147 13.77 -8.23 11.76
C GLU A 147 12.95 -8.55 10.51
N LEU A 148 13.39 -9.50 9.68
CA LEU A 148 12.63 -9.98 8.53
C LEU A 148 11.26 -10.56 8.95
N ALA A 149 11.23 -11.39 9.99
CA ALA A 149 9.98 -11.96 10.50
C ALA A 149 9.05 -10.88 11.09
N ASP A 150 9.60 -9.91 11.81
CA ASP A 150 8.84 -8.78 12.35
C ASP A 150 8.24 -7.94 11.19
N TYR A 151 9.01 -7.69 10.13
CA TYR A 151 8.57 -6.91 8.97
C TYR A 151 7.55 -7.66 8.12
N GLN A 152 7.70 -8.99 8.00
CA GLN A 152 6.70 -9.82 7.34
C GLN A 152 5.36 -9.77 8.08
N GLN A 153 5.39 -9.93 9.41
CA GLN A 153 4.17 -9.84 10.21
C GLN A 153 3.53 -8.44 10.12
N LEU A 154 4.33 -7.38 10.14
CA LEU A 154 3.84 -6.01 9.95
C LEU A 154 3.19 -5.84 8.58
N GLY A 155 3.87 -6.26 7.50
CA GLY A 155 3.34 -6.19 6.14
C GLY A 155 2.01 -6.91 6.00
N ILE A 156 1.91 -8.14 6.54
CA ILE A 156 0.66 -8.91 6.57
C ILE A 156 -0.45 -8.14 7.30
N CYS A 157 -0.17 -7.55 8.46
CA CYS A 157 -1.18 -6.82 9.24
C CYS A 157 -1.66 -5.55 8.53
N LEU A 158 -0.74 -4.80 7.91
CA LEU A 158 -1.09 -3.61 7.12
C LEU A 158 -1.93 -4.00 5.91
N ASN A 159 -1.55 -5.08 5.20
CA ASN A 159 -2.29 -5.55 4.05
C ASN A 159 -3.68 -6.05 4.46
N TYR A 160 -3.77 -6.81 5.56
CA TYR A 160 -5.02 -7.32 6.10
C TYR A 160 -6.02 -6.21 6.43
N ASN A 161 -5.55 -5.09 7.02
CA ASN A 161 -6.41 -3.90 7.25
C ASN A 161 -6.96 -3.29 5.95
N GLY A 162 -6.41 -3.60 4.78
CA GLY A 162 -6.98 -3.20 3.50
C GLY A 162 -8.20 -4.02 3.07
N TYR A 163 -8.41 -5.21 3.66
CA TYR A 163 -9.47 -6.16 3.27
C TYR A 163 -10.71 -6.03 4.16
N GLY A 164 -11.61 -5.12 3.76
CA GLY A 164 -12.97 -5.01 4.30
C GLY A 164 -14.04 -5.06 3.21
N PHE A 165 -15.28 -5.33 3.59
CA PHE A 165 -16.43 -5.03 2.73
C PHE A 165 -16.77 -3.54 2.80
N GLU A 166 -16.73 -2.94 3.99
CA GLU A 166 -16.93 -1.51 4.21
C GLU A 166 -15.77 -0.95 5.03
N LEU A 167 -15.65 0.38 5.12
CA LEU A 167 -14.53 1.00 5.85
C LEU A 167 -14.61 0.71 7.35
N GLU A 168 -15.83 0.48 7.84
CA GLU A 168 -16.18 0.12 9.20
C GLU A 168 -15.70 -1.28 9.60
N ASP A 169 -15.38 -2.14 8.63
CA ASP A 169 -14.80 -3.47 8.90
C ASP A 169 -13.31 -3.39 9.27
N LEU A 170 -12.64 -2.27 8.93
CA LEU A 170 -11.21 -2.10 9.14
C LEU A 170 -10.91 -1.71 10.59
N ALA A 171 -9.78 -2.17 11.14
CA ALA A 171 -9.30 -1.63 12.42
C ALA A 171 -9.03 -0.13 12.32
N PHE A 172 -8.53 0.32 11.16
CA PHE A 172 -8.28 1.71 10.88
C PHE A 172 -8.72 2.08 9.47
N HIS A 173 -9.34 3.24 9.32
CA HIS A 173 -9.44 3.87 8.02
C HIS A 173 -8.01 4.06 7.45
N PRO A 174 -7.73 3.76 6.17
CA PRO A 174 -6.36 3.72 5.66
C PRO A 174 -5.59 5.06 5.78
N ALA A 175 -6.30 6.19 5.65
CA ALA A 175 -5.71 7.51 5.90
C ALA A 175 -5.25 7.69 7.37
N GLU A 176 -6.00 7.17 8.34
CA GLU A 176 -5.59 7.21 9.75
C GLU A 176 -4.44 6.23 10.01
N LEU A 177 -4.48 5.05 9.39
CA LEU A 177 -3.37 4.09 9.48
C LEU A 177 -2.07 4.69 8.94
N PHE A 178 -2.11 5.35 7.78
CA PHE A 178 -0.94 6.05 7.27
C PHE A 178 -0.44 7.13 8.24
N ARG A 179 -1.33 7.90 8.89
CA ARG A 179 -0.94 8.89 9.90
C ARG A 179 -0.29 8.27 11.13
N LEU A 180 -0.65 7.05 11.51
CA LEU A 180 0.04 6.30 12.58
C LEU A 180 1.42 5.83 12.12
N VAL A 181 1.58 5.43 10.85
CA VAL A 181 2.85 4.97 10.28
C VAL A 181 3.83 6.13 10.05
N ASN A 182 3.34 7.28 9.59
CA ASN A 182 4.14 8.42 9.12
C ASN A 182 5.26 8.90 10.07
N PRO A 183 5.04 8.98 11.40
CA PRO A 183 6.08 9.43 12.34
C PRO A 183 7.29 8.51 12.45
N TYR A 184 7.21 7.27 11.95
CA TYR A 184 8.23 6.25 12.20
C TYR A 184 9.15 6.06 10.99
N GLN A 185 10.39 6.55 11.13
CA GLN A 185 11.43 6.34 10.12
C GLN A 185 11.81 4.86 9.97
N ASN A 186 11.86 4.13 11.09
CA ASN A 186 12.18 2.71 11.09
C ASN A 186 10.92 1.89 11.44
N PRO A 187 10.54 0.87 10.63
CA PRO A 187 9.39 0.03 10.95
C PRO A 187 9.51 -0.69 12.31
N GLN A 188 10.74 -0.94 12.79
CA GLN A 188 10.93 -1.51 14.13
C GLN A 188 10.47 -0.58 15.26
N ASP A 189 10.54 0.73 15.06
CA ASP A 189 10.08 1.68 16.06
C ASP A 189 8.54 1.74 16.09
N PHE A 190 7.89 1.62 14.93
CA PHE A 190 6.43 1.48 14.85
C PHE A 190 5.98 0.21 15.59
N ILE A 191 6.60 -0.94 15.29
CA ILE A 191 6.28 -2.24 15.92
C ILE A 191 6.40 -2.19 17.45
N LYS A 192 7.40 -1.47 17.97
CA LYS A 192 7.67 -1.42 19.41
C LYS A 192 6.84 -0.38 20.15
N ASN A 193 6.59 0.76 19.53
CA ASN A 193 6.15 1.95 20.25
C ASN A 193 4.73 2.38 19.88
N GLU A 194 4.16 1.94 18.75
CA GLU A 194 2.84 2.35 18.29
C GLU A 194 1.75 1.39 18.80
N PRO A 195 0.85 1.82 19.71
CA PRO A 195 -0.29 0.99 20.13
C PRO A 195 -1.16 0.52 18.96
N GLY A 196 -1.25 1.31 17.89
CA GLY A 196 -1.97 0.94 16.66
C GLY A 196 -1.49 -0.39 16.06
N TYR A 197 -0.20 -0.73 16.16
CA TYR A 197 0.29 -2.02 15.68
C TYR A 197 -0.29 -3.20 16.47
N GLN A 198 -0.44 -3.07 17.79
CA GLN A 198 -1.04 -4.13 18.61
C GLN A 198 -2.52 -4.33 18.28
N ALA A 199 -3.24 -3.25 17.92
CA ALA A 199 -4.63 -3.34 17.47
C ALA A 199 -4.74 -4.13 16.15
N LEU A 200 -3.90 -3.80 15.16
CA LEU A 200 -3.82 -4.55 13.88
C LEU A 200 -3.52 -6.03 14.10
N LEU A 201 -2.50 -6.32 14.92
CA LEU A 201 -2.08 -7.69 15.20
C LEU A 201 -3.17 -8.49 15.91
N THR A 202 -3.87 -7.86 16.85
CA THR A 202 -4.97 -8.48 17.59
C THR A 202 -6.15 -8.79 16.67
N GLN A 203 -6.51 -7.87 15.78
CA GLN A 203 -7.57 -8.09 14.80
C GLN A 203 -7.21 -9.28 13.89
N TYR A 204 -6.04 -9.24 13.27
CA TYR A 204 -5.56 -10.32 12.39
C TYR A 204 -5.61 -11.69 13.08
N HIS A 205 -5.04 -11.81 14.29
CA HIS A 205 -5.05 -13.10 14.99
C HIS A 205 -6.46 -13.54 15.42
N SER A 206 -7.33 -12.61 15.81
CA SER A 206 -8.71 -12.94 16.20
C SER A 206 -9.49 -13.49 15.02
N ASP A 207 -9.38 -12.86 13.86
CA ASP A 207 -10.08 -13.29 12.65
C ASP A 207 -9.52 -14.61 12.11
N MET A 208 -8.19 -14.80 12.15
CA MET A 208 -7.57 -16.07 11.78
C MET A 208 -8.01 -17.21 12.72
N ALA A 209 -8.15 -16.95 14.02
CA ALA A 209 -8.66 -17.93 14.97
C ALA A 209 -10.13 -18.29 14.71
N LEU A 210 -10.97 -17.31 14.36
CA LEU A 210 -12.36 -17.55 13.95
C LEU A 210 -12.43 -18.38 12.67
N SER A 211 -11.63 -18.03 11.66
CA SER A 211 -11.53 -18.78 10.40
C SER A 211 -11.09 -20.23 10.62
N GLN A 212 -10.04 -20.46 11.44
CA GLN A 212 -9.54 -21.80 11.74
C GLN A 212 -10.51 -22.66 12.58
N SER A 213 -11.36 -22.01 13.38
CA SER A 213 -12.40 -22.70 14.17
C SER A 213 -13.73 -22.86 13.43
N ALA A 214 -13.84 -22.34 12.20
CA ALA A 214 -15.04 -22.47 11.40
C ALA A 214 -15.32 -23.95 11.09
N VAL A 215 -16.56 -24.35 11.33
CA VAL A 215 -17.04 -25.70 11.00
C VAL A 215 -17.74 -25.63 9.64
N ALA A 216 -17.44 -26.60 8.77
CA ALA A 216 -18.11 -26.70 7.49
C ALA A 216 -19.61 -26.91 7.68
N GLU A 217 -20.43 -26.09 7.03
CA GLU A 217 -21.89 -26.22 7.01
C GLU A 217 -22.30 -27.51 6.26
N SER A 218 -21.53 -27.89 5.24
CA SER A 218 -21.63 -29.19 4.60
C SER A 218 -20.27 -29.71 4.19
N GLN A 219 -20.08 -31.03 4.28
CA GLN A 219 -18.83 -31.70 3.92
C GLN A 219 -19.11 -33.03 3.23
N THR A 220 -18.37 -33.28 2.16
CA THR A 220 -18.27 -34.55 1.43
C THR A 220 -16.81 -34.99 1.38
N ASP A 221 -16.51 -36.13 0.76
CA ASP A 221 -15.14 -36.63 0.61
C ASP A 221 -14.23 -35.69 -0.21
N THR A 222 -14.79 -34.82 -1.04
CA THR A 222 -14.03 -33.93 -1.95
C THR A 222 -14.31 -32.45 -1.79
N THR A 223 -15.25 -32.06 -0.93
CA THR A 223 -15.73 -30.67 -0.85
C THR A 223 -16.19 -30.33 0.55
N ALA A 224 -15.85 -29.14 1.02
CA ALA A 224 -16.39 -28.54 2.23
C ALA A 224 -16.92 -27.13 1.90
N MET A 225 -18.09 -26.80 2.44
CA MET A 225 -18.70 -25.47 2.34
C MET A 225 -18.67 -24.82 3.71
N TYR A 226 -18.16 -23.59 3.78
CA TYR A 226 -18.09 -22.80 5.00
C TYR A 226 -18.97 -21.57 4.84
N LEU A 227 -19.78 -21.30 5.86
CA LEU A 227 -20.45 -20.01 6.02
C LEU A 227 -19.67 -19.22 7.06
N LEU A 228 -18.98 -18.18 6.61
CA LEU A 228 -18.29 -17.23 7.48
C LEU A 228 -19.31 -16.21 8.01
N PRO A 229 -19.10 -15.66 9.23
CA PRO A 229 -19.97 -14.65 9.82
C PRO A 229 -20.10 -13.38 8.95
#